data_AF-S6SYL1-F1
#
_entry.id   AF-S6SYL1-F1
#
_cell.length_a   1.000
_cell.length_b   1.000
_cell.length_c   1.000
_cell.angle_alpha   90.00
_cell.angle_beta   90.00
_cell.angle_gamma   90.00
#
_symmetry.space_group_name_H-M   'P 1'
#
loop_
_entity.id
_entity.type
_entity.pdbx_description
1 polymer ?
#
loop_
_entity_poly.entity_id
_entity_poly.type
_entity_poly.pdbx_seq_one_letter_code
_entity_poly.pdbx_strand_id
1 'polypeptide(L)'
;MLIGSYTPSLVIISVLVAIIASYTALDLTGRIISAKGRAVYVWIAGGALALGVGSWSTHFIGMLAFVLPIDVAYDVPLTLLSLLIAVLSSGFALWLVTQPRLPALQLSLGASLLGLGISTMHYTGMAAMRMQPGIDYAPWRVFLSLLIAIAAAAAALWIAFHLRQQRPRVYLARGCAAGLLGMAIVGMHYTGM
;
A
#
# COMPACT_ATOMS: atom_id res chain seq x y z
N MET A 1 -7.93 8.93 -28.02
CA MET A 1 -7.71 7.91 -26.98
C MET A 1 -6.60 6.98 -27.44
N LEU A 2 -5.53 6.83 -26.66
CA LEU A 2 -4.50 5.83 -26.93
C LEU A 2 -5.00 4.47 -26.43
N ILE A 3 -4.83 3.43 -27.24
CA ILE A 3 -5.16 2.06 -26.84
C ILE A 3 -3.92 1.49 -26.14
N GLY A 4 -4.02 1.29 -24.83
CA GLY A 4 -2.98 0.62 -24.04
C GLY A 4 -3.24 -0.88 -23.93
N SER A 5 -2.19 -1.65 -23.67
CA SER A 5 -2.27 -3.09 -23.40
C SER A 5 -1.57 -3.42 -22.09
N TYR A 6 -1.98 -4.50 -21.43
CA TYR A 6 -1.33 -4.96 -20.20
C TYR A 6 -0.40 -6.13 -20.49
N THR A 7 0.80 -6.07 -19.92
CA THR A 7 1.73 -7.21 -19.88
C THR A 7 1.33 -8.12 -18.71
N PRO A 8 0.74 -9.31 -18.94
CA PRO A 8 0.14 -10.10 -17.87
C PRO A 8 1.14 -10.55 -16.80
N SER A 9 2.41 -10.78 -17.17
CA SER A 9 3.46 -11.17 -16.24
C SER A 9 3.75 -10.08 -15.20
N LEU A 10 3.82 -8.81 -15.60
CA LEU A 10 4.04 -7.68 -14.68
C LEU A 10 2.83 -7.45 -13.78
N VAL A 11 1.60 -7.65 -14.29
CA VAL A 11 0.38 -7.64 -13.46
C VAL A 11 0.44 -8.71 -12.38
N ILE A 12 0.84 -9.94 -12.74
CA ILE A 12 0.98 -11.03 -11.76
C ILE A 12 2.08 -10.70 -10.73
N ILE A 13 3.21 -10.16 -11.18
CA ILE A 13 4.30 -9.77 -10.28
C ILE A 13 3.84 -8.67 -9.31
N SER A 14 3.12 -7.65 -9.77
CA SER A 14 2.62 -6.60 -8.87
C SER A 14 1.67 -7.15 -7.82
N VAL A 15 0.80 -8.10 -8.17
CA VAL A 15 -0.06 -8.82 -7.23
C VAL A 15 0.78 -9.61 -6.21
N LEU A 16 1.76 -10.39 -6.66
CA LEU A 16 2.61 -11.18 -5.77
C LEU A 16 3.38 -10.30 -4.79
N VAL A 17 3.97 -9.20 -5.26
CA VAL A 17 4.67 -8.24 -4.40
C VAL A 17 3.70 -7.62 -3.38
N ALA A 18 2.45 -7.34 -3.76
CA ALA A 18 1.45 -6.77 -2.85
C ALA A 18 1.07 -7.76 -1.74
N ILE A 19 0.92 -9.04 -2.09
CA ILE A 19 0.66 -10.11 -1.12
C ILE A 19 1.85 -10.27 -0.18
N ILE A 20 3.08 -10.31 -0.70
CA ILE A 20 4.29 -10.44 0.12
C ILE A 20 4.43 -9.25 1.07
N ALA A 21 4.28 -8.03 0.58
CA ALA A 21 4.33 -6.82 1.41
C ALA A 21 3.25 -6.85 2.51
N SER A 22 2.03 -7.23 2.17
CA SER A 22 0.93 -7.37 3.13
C SER A 22 1.23 -8.44 4.20
N TYR A 23 1.79 -9.58 3.80
CA TYR A 23 2.19 -10.63 4.75
C TYR A 23 3.30 -10.14 5.69
N THR A 24 4.32 -9.49 5.14
CA THR A 24 5.41 -8.88 5.91
C THR A 24 4.87 -7.86 6.92
N ALA A 25 3.83 -7.09 6.57
CA ALA A 25 3.20 -6.13 7.49
C ALA A 25 2.59 -6.82 8.70
N LEU A 26 1.82 -7.88 8.44
CA LEU A 26 1.15 -8.66 9.48
C LEU A 26 2.15 -9.40 10.37
N ASP A 27 3.26 -9.90 9.80
CA ASP A 27 4.32 -10.54 10.56
C ASP A 27 5.06 -9.55 11.47
N LEU A 28 5.52 -8.43 10.89
CA LEU A 28 6.26 -7.40 11.60
C LEU A 28 5.45 -6.79 12.75
N THR A 29 4.14 -6.61 12.57
CA THR A 29 3.26 -6.14 13.63
C THR A 29 3.38 -6.99 14.90
N GLY A 30 3.42 -8.33 14.75
CA GLY A 30 3.59 -9.23 15.90
C GLY A 30 4.99 -9.15 16.53
N ARG A 31 6.02 -8.89 15.72
CA ARG A 31 7.40 -8.69 16.21
C ARG A 31 7.54 -7.39 16.99
N ILE A 32 6.94 -6.31 16.52
CA ILE A 32 6.98 -4.99 17.18
C ILE A 32 6.34 -5.08 18.57
N ILE A 33 5.22 -5.78 18.71
CA ILE A 33 4.51 -5.94 20.00
C ILE A 33 5.29 -6.79 21.00
N SER A 34 6.09 -7.73 20.50
CA SER A 34 6.94 -8.59 21.34
C SER A 34 8.25 -7.89 21.74
N ALA A 35 8.62 -6.81 21.04
CA ALA A 35 9.83 -6.05 21.30
C ALA A 35 9.68 -5.13 22.53
N LYS A 36 10.79 -4.79 23.17
CA LYS A 36 10.84 -3.90 24.34
C LYS A 36 11.88 -2.80 24.15
N GLY A 37 11.63 -1.64 24.74
CA GLY A 37 12.56 -0.49 24.72
C GLY A 37 12.89 -0.03 23.30
N ARG A 38 14.18 0.23 23.04
CA ARG A 38 14.66 0.79 21.75
C ARG A 38 14.39 -0.11 20.54
N ALA A 39 14.25 -1.43 20.74
CA ALA A 39 13.98 -2.37 19.66
C ALA A 39 12.64 -2.10 18.97
N VAL A 40 11.65 -1.54 19.67
CA VAL A 40 10.34 -1.18 19.09
C VAL A 40 10.51 -0.19 17.94
N TYR A 41 11.28 0.87 18.15
CA TYR A 41 11.52 1.89 17.12
C TYR A 41 12.30 1.36 15.93
N VAL A 42 13.26 0.45 16.16
CA VAL A 42 14.02 -0.20 15.08
C VAL A 42 13.10 -1.08 14.23
N TRP A 43 12.21 -1.86 14.87
CA TRP A 43 11.24 -2.69 14.15
C TRP A 43 10.20 -1.85 13.40
N ILE A 44 9.74 -0.73 13.98
CA ILE A 44 8.83 0.20 13.29
C ILE A 44 9.54 0.83 12.09
N ALA A 45 10.76 1.32 12.24
CA ALA A 45 11.52 1.95 11.15
C ALA A 45 11.82 0.95 10.02
N GLY A 46 12.33 -0.24 10.37
CA GLY A 46 12.59 -1.30 9.39
C GLY A 46 11.30 -1.77 8.70
N GLY A 47 10.20 -1.87 9.45
CA GLY A 47 8.91 -2.22 8.89
C GLY A 47 8.33 -1.13 7.99
N ALA A 48 8.44 0.14 8.37
CA ALA A 48 8.00 1.27 7.56
C ALA A 48 8.73 1.29 6.21
N LEU A 49 10.04 1.03 6.22
CA LEU A 49 10.83 0.92 4.99
C LEU A 49 10.39 -0.28 4.15
N ALA A 50 10.30 -1.48 4.73
CA ALA A 50 9.92 -2.68 4.00
C ALA A 50 8.52 -2.57 3.36
N LEU A 51 7.55 -2.04 4.11
CA LEU A 51 6.18 -1.85 3.64
C LEU A 51 6.04 -0.70 2.66
N GLY A 52 6.72 0.42 2.92
CA GLY A 52 6.72 1.57 2.03
C GLY A 52 7.33 1.21 0.67
N VAL A 53 8.51 0.57 0.67
CA VAL A 53 9.15 0.08 -0.55
C VAL A 53 8.27 -0.97 -1.23
N GLY A 54 7.72 -1.94 -0.48
CA GLY A 54 6.82 -2.95 -1.04
C GLY A 54 5.60 -2.33 -1.74
N SER A 55 4.87 -1.44 -1.06
CA SER A 55 3.69 -0.76 -1.61
C SER A 55 4.02 0.18 -2.77
N TRP A 56 5.19 0.82 -2.74
CA TRP A 56 5.65 1.66 -3.84
C TRP A 56 6.03 0.80 -5.05
N SER A 57 6.72 -0.33 -4.84
CA SER A 57 7.08 -1.27 -5.90
C SER A 57 5.86 -1.87 -6.57
N THR A 58 4.82 -2.26 -5.83
CA THR A 58 3.59 -2.79 -6.45
C THR A 58 2.95 -1.77 -7.38
N HIS A 59 2.90 -0.51 -6.95
CA HIS A 59 2.35 0.58 -7.74
C HIS A 59 3.16 0.81 -9.03
N PHE A 60 4.49 0.90 -8.95
CA PHE A 60 5.33 1.14 -10.13
C PHE A 60 5.39 -0.07 -11.07
N ILE A 61 5.44 -1.29 -10.55
CA ILE A 61 5.36 -2.51 -11.38
C ILE A 61 4.01 -2.56 -12.10
N GLY A 62 2.92 -2.16 -11.42
CA GLY A 62 1.59 -2.04 -12.02
C GLY A 62 1.52 -1.00 -13.15
N MET A 63 2.15 0.18 -12.96
CA MET A 63 2.26 1.18 -14.03
C MET A 63 3.09 0.67 -15.21
N LEU A 64 4.24 0.02 -14.95
CA LEU A 64 5.08 -0.59 -15.99
C LEU A 64 4.36 -1.72 -16.74
N ALA A 65 3.37 -2.36 -16.11
CA ALA A 65 2.56 -3.38 -16.78
C ALA A 65 1.66 -2.78 -17.87
N PHE A 66 1.30 -1.50 -17.76
CA PHE A 66 0.47 -0.80 -18.74
C PHE A 66 1.33 -0.19 -19.85
N VAL A 67 1.27 -0.78 -21.03
CA VAL A 67 2.08 -0.40 -22.20
C VAL A 67 1.26 0.53 -23.07
N LEU A 68 1.79 1.74 -23.30
CA LEU A 68 1.26 2.73 -24.23
C LEU A 68 2.17 2.82 -25.47
N PRO A 69 1.64 3.18 -26.65
CA PRO A 69 2.43 3.36 -27.88
C PRO A 69 3.16 4.71 -27.89
N ILE A 70 3.69 5.15 -26.75
CA ILE A 70 4.44 6.39 -26.55
C ILE A 70 5.55 6.17 -25.54
N ASP A 71 6.60 6.99 -25.60
CA ASP A 71 7.65 6.97 -24.58
C ASP A 71 7.13 7.54 -23.27
N VAL A 72 7.24 6.75 -22.21
CA VAL A 72 6.91 7.15 -20.83
C VAL A 72 8.21 7.22 -20.04
N ALA A 73 8.57 8.42 -19.59
CA ALA A 73 9.67 8.63 -18.67
C ALA A 73 9.13 8.95 -17.26
N TYR A 74 10.00 8.92 -16.24
CA TYR A 74 9.62 9.24 -14.86
C TYR A 74 10.44 10.40 -14.31
N ASP A 75 9.75 11.33 -13.65
CA ASP A 75 10.35 12.38 -12.83
C ASP A 75 10.90 11.76 -11.54
N VAL A 76 12.23 11.76 -11.39
CA VAL A 76 12.92 11.14 -10.25
C VAL A 76 12.52 11.81 -8.91
N PRO A 77 12.52 13.15 -8.77
CA PRO A 77 12.04 13.80 -7.55
C PRO A 77 10.63 13.38 -7.11
N LEU A 78 9.65 13.37 -8.02
CA LEU A 78 8.28 12.96 -7.67
C LEU A 78 8.18 11.47 -7.34
N THR A 79 8.98 10.65 -8.01
CA THR A 79 9.08 9.21 -7.74
C THR A 79 9.66 8.93 -6.34
N LEU A 80 10.66 9.68 -5.93
CA LEU A 80 11.23 9.58 -4.57
C LEU A 80 10.28 10.16 -3.52
N LEU A 81 9.53 11.23 -3.86
CA LEU A 81 8.50 11.78 -2.99
C LEU A 81 7.37 10.77 -2.75
N SER A 82 6.89 10.08 -3.78
CA SER A 82 5.87 9.03 -3.61
C SER A 82 6.39 7.89 -2.73
N LEU A 83 7.64 7.46 -2.90
CA LEU A 83 8.28 6.49 -2.02
C LEU A 83 8.32 6.98 -0.56
N LEU A 84 8.71 8.24 -0.32
CA LEU A 84 8.73 8.82 1.02
C LEU A 84 7.34 8.80 1.66
N ILE A 85 6.30 9.18 0.91
CA ILE A 85 4.91 9.14 1.37
C ILE A 85 4.49 7.70 1.73
N ALA A 86 4.90 6.71 0.91
CA ALA A 86 4.65 5.29 1.18
C ALA A 86 5.25 4.84 2.52
N VAL A 87 6.51 5.20 2.76
CA VAL A 87 7.26 4.85 3.97
C VAL A 87 6.65 5.50 5.20
N LEU A 88 6.34 6.80 5.14
CA LEU A 88 5.72 7.53 6.25
C LEU A 88 4.34 6.98 6.59
N SER A 89 3.51 6.71 5.58
CA SER A 89 2.17 6.12 5.75
C SER A 89 2.25 4.72 6.37
N SER A 90 3.22 3.91 5.93
CA SER A 90 3.46 2.57 6.49
C SER A 90 3.94 2.62 7.93
N GLY A 91 4.83 3.56 8.27
CA GLY A 91 5.28 3.80 9.64
C GLY A 91 4.14 4.23 10.56
N PHE A 92 3.28 5.14 10.08
CA PHE A 92 2.07 5.53 10.79
C PHE A 92 1.14 4.34 11.04
N ALA A 93 0.90 3.50 10.03
CA ALA A 93 0.06 2.30 10.16
C ALA A 93 0.61 1.33 11.21
N LEU A 94 1.91 1.03 11.16
CA LEU A 94 2.56 0.14 12.13
C LEU A 94 2.48 0.70 13.55
N TRP A 95 2.80 1.99 13.72
CA TRP A 95 2.67 2.67 15.02
C TRP A 95 1.24 2.61 15.55
N LEU A 96 0.24 2.84 14.69
CA LEU A 96 -1.17 2.84 15.08
C LEU A 96 -1.64 1.46 15.57
N VAL A 97 -1.25 0.39 14.88
CA VAL A 97 -1.63 -0.99 15.25
C VAL A 97 -0.95 -1.46 16.54
N THR A 98 0.19 -0.85 16.90
CA THR A 98 0.89 -1.17 18.15
C THR A 98 0.27 -0.51 19.39
N GLN A 99 -0.70 0.39 19.22
CA GLN A 99 -1.38 1.03 20.34
C GLN A 99 -2.13 0.01 21.21
N PRO A 100 -2.24 0.22 22.54
CA PRO A 100 -2.87 -0.75 23.44
C PRO A 100 -4.31 -1.09 23.05
N ARG A 101 -5.07 -0.07 22.66
CA ARG A 101 -6.46 -0.15 22.20
C ARG A 101 -6.59 0.56 20.86
N LEU A 102 -7.53 0.08 20.04
CA LEU A 102 -7.88 0.70 18.76
C LEU A 102 -9.41 0.86 18.70
N PRO A 103 -9.97 1.87 19.42
CA PRO A 103 -11.41 2.12 19.39
C PRO A 103 -11.88 2.48 17.98
N ALA A 104 -13.16 2.30 17.70
CA ALA A 104 -13.75 2.49 16.37
C ALA A 104 -13.40 3.87 15.76
N LEU A 105 -13.44 4.95 16.56
CA LEU A 105 -13.08 6.29 16.10
C LEU A 105 -11.62 6.38 15.63
N GLN A 106 -10.68 5.78 16.39
CA GLN A 106 -9.26 5.79 16.06
C GLN A 106 -8.97 4.90 14.85
N LEU A 107 -9.68 3.77 14.70
CA LEU A 107 -9.64 2.95 13.50
C LEU A 107 -10.14 3.73 12.28
N SER A 108 -11.29 4.39 12.36
CA SER A 108 -11.86 5.16 11.26
C SER A 108 -10.97 6.33 10.85
N LEU A 109 -10.51 7.16 11.79
CA LEU A 109 -9.62 8.28 11.50
C LEU A 109 -8.26 7.80 10.97
N GLY A 110 -7.71 6.75 11.58
CA GLY A 110 -6.46 6.16 11.13
C GLY A 110 -6.56 5.55 9.72
N ALA A 111 -7.67 4.88 9.42
CA ALA A 111 -7.94 4.33 8.09
C ALA A 111 -8.12 5.43 7.04
N SER A 112 -8.83 6.51 7.38
CA SER A 112 -8.96 7.67 6.50
C SER A 112 -7.60 8.30 6.20
N LEU A 113 -6.77 8.52 7.23
CA LEU A 113 -5.45 9.11 7.06
C LEU A 113 -4.51 8.20 6.26
N LEU A 114 -4.52 6.89 6.55
CA LEU A 114 -3.72 5.91 5.82
C LEU A 114 -4.20 5.78 4.37
N GLY A 115 -5.51 5.71 4.13
CA GLY A 115 -6.10 5.68 2.79
C GLY A 115 -5.74 6.92 1.98
N LEU A 116 -5.84 8.10 2.59
CA LEU A 116 -5.36 9.35 1.98
C LEU A 116 -3.86 9.27 1.65
N GLY A 117 -3.02 8.79 2.58
CA GLY A 117 -1.58 8.63 2.34
C GLY A 117 -1.27 7.68 1.17
N ILE A 118 -1.97 6.55 1.07
CA ILE A 118 -1.83 5.60 -0.04
C ILE A 118 -2.30 6.24 -1.35
N SER A 119 -3.44 6.93 -1.37
CA SER A 119 -3.92 7.65 -2.55
C SER A 119 -2.98 8.78 -2.96
N THR A 120 -2.43 9.55 -2.01
CA THR A 120 -1.44 10.58 -2.30
C THR A 120 -0.19 9.96 -2.92
N MET A 121 0.33 8.87 -2.33
CA MET A 121 1.47 8.15 -2.92
C MET A 121 1.18 7.71 -4.37
N HIS A 122 0.01 7.12 -4.60
CA HIS A 122 -0.42 6.65 -5.92
C HIS A 122 -0.49 7.81 -6.93
N TYR A 123 -1.19 8.90 -6.60
CA TYR A 123 -1.34 10.03 -7.52
C TYR A 123 -0.07 10.86 -7.69
N THR A 124 0.80 10.92 -6.69
CA THR A 124 2.16 11.48 -6.85
C THR A 124 3.01 10.62 -7.77
N GLY A 125 2.90 9.29 -7.70
CA GLY A 125 3.56 8.37 -8.64
C GLY A 125 3.05 8.54 -10.07
N MET A 126 1.73 8.66 -10.24
CA MET A 126 1.11 8.95 -11.55
C MET A 126 1.56 10.30 -12.11
N ALA A 127 1.62 11.34 -11.28
CA ALA A 127 2.09 12.66 -11.66
C ALA A 127 3.59 12.69 -12.03
N ALA A 128 4.37 11.68 -11.60
CA ALA A 128 5.76 11.53 -12.00
C ALA A 128 5.91 11.06 -13.45
N MET A 129 4.87 10.48 -14.06
CA MET A 129 4.94 10.06 -15.47
C MET A 129 5.03 11.27 -16.39
N ARG A 130 6.14 11.35 -17.12
CA ARG A 130 6.40 12.30 -18.18
C ARG A 130 6.02 11.65 -19.50
N MET A 131 4.81 11.95 -19.97
CA MET A 131 4.30 11.49 -21.25
C MET A 131 3.42 12.55 -21.91
N GLN A 132 3.29 12.48 -23.23
CA GLN A 132 2.39 13.32 -24.02
C GLN A 132 1.53 12.45 -24.94
N PRO A 133 0.20 12.63 -24.95
CA PRO A 133 -0.60 13.53 -24.10
C PRO A 133 -0.59 13.12 -22.61
N GLY A 134 -0.90 14.08 -21.73
CA GLY A 134 -0.97 13.85 -20.28
C GLY A 134 -2.14 12.95 -19.87
N ILE A 135 -2.19 12.60 -18.58
CA ILE A 135 -3.23 11.74 -18.00
C ILE A 135 -4.52 12.54 -17.82
N ASP A 136 -5.60 12.10 -18.47
CA ASP A 136 -6.94 12.63 -18.23
C ASP A 136 -7.63 11.85 -17.09
N TYR A 137 -7.78 12.51 -15.95
CA TYR A 137 -8.43 11.91 -14.78
C TYR A 137 -9.95 12.10 -14.84
N ALA A 138 -10.69 11.00 -14.74
CA ALA A 138 -12.12 11.05 -14.48
C ALA A 138 -12.36 11.24 -12.96
N PRO A 139 -13.00 12.33 -12.50
CA PRO A 139 -13.16 12.62 -11.07
C PRO A 139 -13.82 11.49 -10.28
N TRP A 140 -14.77 10.76 -10.89
CA TRP A 140 -15.44 9.65 -10.24
C TRP A 140 -14.53 8.44 -9.99
N ARG A 141 -13.55 8.16 -10.88
CA ARG A 141 -12.58 7.07 -10.69
C ARG A 141 -11.60 7.40 -9.58
N VAL A 142 -11.16 8.66 -9.51
CA VAL A 142 -10.31 9.17 -8.43
C VAL A 142 -11.02 9.08 -7.08
N PHE A 143 -12.30 9.45 -7.04
CA PHE A 143 -13.09 9.32 -5.82
C PHE A 143 -13.29 7.85 -5.43
N LEU A 144 -13.57 6.97 -6.40
CA LEU A 144 -13.76 5.54 -6.14
C LEU A 144 -12.47 4.86 -5.66
N SER A 145 -11.32 5.15 -6.28
CA SER A 145 -10.03 4.62 -5.84
C SER A 145 -9.69 5.06 -4.41
N LEU A 146 -9.99 6.32 -4.05
CA LEU A 146 -9.85 6.83 -2.69
C LEU A 146 -10.73 6.06 -1.68
N LEU A 147 -11.99 5.80 -2.02
CA LEU A 147 -12.87 5.01 -1.16
C LEU A 147 -12.35 3.57 -0.98
N ILE A 148 -11.87 2.95 -2.05
CA ILE A 148 -11.23 1.62 -1.99
C ILE A 148 -9.98 1.67 -1.10
N ALA A 149 -9.16 2.71 -1.22
CA ALA A 149 -7.96 2.90 -0.40
C ALA A 149 -8.30 2.98 1.09
N ILE A 150 -9.31 3.78 1.46
CA ILE A 150 -9.76 3.94 2.86
C ILE A 150 -10.34 2.63 3.38
N ALA A 151 -11.16 1.93 2.59
CA ALA A 151 -11.74 0.64 2.98
C ALA A 151 -10.66 -0.44 3.16
N ALA A 152 -9.69 -0.50 2.24
CA ALA A 152 -8.55 -1.40 2.33
C ALA A 152 -7.67 -1.09 3.54
N ALA A 153 -7.41 0.19 3.83
CA ALA A 153 -6.68 0.65 5.00
C ALA A 153 -7.41 0.27 6.30
N ALA A 154 -8.73 0.44 6.37
CA ALA A 154 -9.53 0.02 7.52
C ALA A 154 -9.45 -1.49 7.75
N ALA A 155 -9.60 -2.28 6.69
CA ALA A 155 -9.45 -3.73 6.74
C ALA A 155 -8.03 -4.12 7.19
N ALA A 156 -6.99 -3.50 6.63
CA ALA A 156 -5.60 -3.78 6.98
C ALA A 156 -5.32 -3.49 8.47
N LEU A 157 -5.72 -2.32 8.96
CA LEU A 157 -5.54 -1.93 10.36
C LEU A 157 -6.31 -2.85 11.30
N TRP A 158 -7.57 -3.17 10.97
CA TRP A 158 -8.40 -4.07 11.78
C TRP A 158 -7.81 -5.48 11.83
N ILE A 159 -7.46 -6.06 10.68
CA ILE A 159 -6.87 -7.40 10.59
C ILE A 159 -5.52 -7.43 11.30
N ALA A 160 -4.64 -6.46 11.03
CA ALA A 160 -3.33 -6.38 11.67
C ALA A 160 -3.45 -6.29 13.19
N PHE A 161 -4.41 -5.52 13.71
CA PHE A 161 -4.66 -5.40 15.14
C PHE A 161 -5.17 -6.71 15.77
N HIS A 162 -6.03 -7.45 15.09
CA HIS A 162 -6.57 -8.72 15.62
C HIS A 162 -5.58 -9.89 15.48
N LEU A 163 -4.75 -9.91 14.44
CA LEU A 163 -3.73 -10.94 14.18
C LEU A 163 -2.35 -10.63 14.79
N ARG A 164 -2.29 -9.62 15.67
CA ARG A 164 -1.05 -9.14 16.28
C ARG A 164 -0.49 -10.08 17.36
N GLN A 165 -1.35 -10.91 17.97
CA GLN A 165 -0.92 -11.94 18.93
C GLN A 165 -0.47 -13.21 18.22
N GLN A 166 0.68 -13.76 18.62
CA GLN A 166 1.18 -15.00 18.06
C GLN A 166 0.39 -16.21 18.61
N ARG A 167 -0.42 -16.83 17.76
CA ARG A 167 -1.20 -18.04 18.05
C ARG A 167 -0.82 -19.14 17.05
N PRO A 168 -0.93 -20.43 17.39
CA PRO A 168 -0.43 -21.53 16.54
C PRO A 168 -1.03 -21.58 15.11
N ARG A 169 -2.23 -21.03 14.88
CA ARG A 169 -2.87 -20.93 13.54
C ARG A 169 -2.74 -19.56 12.87
N VAL A 170 -2.00 -18.62 13.46
CA VAL A 170 -1.95 -17.23 12.97
C VAL A 170 -1.31 -17.12 11.58
N TYR A 171 -0.38 -18.01 11.22
CA TYR A 171 0.31 -17.97 9.93
C TYR A 171 -0.63 -18.19 8.74
N LEU A 172 -1.59 -19.11 8.85
CA LEU A 172 -2.59 -19.35 7.80
C LEU A 172 -3.55 -18.15 7.68
N ALA A 173 -4.01 -17.62 8.80
CA ALA A 173 -4.87 -16.42 8.83
C ALA A 173 -4.15 -15.20 8.21
N ARG A 174 -2.85 -15.04 8.49
CA ARG A 174 -2.01 -14.00 7.86
C ARG A 174 -1.84 -14.21 6.37
N GLY A 175 -1.69 -15.46 5.91
CA GLY A 175 -1.64 -15.77 4.48
C GLY A 175 -2.92 -15.37 3.75
N CYS A 176 -4.09 -15.78 4.25
CA CYS A 176 -5.38 -15.41 3.67
C CYS A 176 -5.61 -13.89 3.71
N ALA A 177 -5.30 -13.25 4.85
CA ALA A 177 -5.40 -11.80 4.99
C ALA A 177 -4.47 -11.06 4.01
N ALA A 178 -3.23 -11.51 3.86
CA ALA A 178 -2.28 -10.92 2.93
C ALA A 178 -2.74 -11.04 1.48
N GLY A 179 -3.35 -12.17 1.11
CA GLY A 179 -4.02 -12.35 -0.19
C GLY A 179 -5.11 -11.30 -0.41
N LEU A 180 -6.04 -11.16 0.55
CA LEU A 180 -7.15 -10.20 0.46
C LEU A 180 -6.67 -8.75 0.41
N LEU A 181 -5.70 -8.38 1.26
CA LEU A 181 -5.14 -7.03 1.28
C LEU A 181 -4.34 -6.72 0.02
N GLY A 182 -3.55 -7.68 -0.48
CA GLY A 182 -2.81 -7.54 -1.74
C GLY A 182 -3.76 -7.29 -2.92
N MET A 183 -4.85 -8.05 -3.00
CA MET A 183 -5.89 -7.84 -4.02
C MET A 183 -6.57 -6.48 -3.88
N ALA A 184 -6.84 -6.01 -2.66
CA ALA A 184 -7.42 -4.69 -2.43
C ALA A 184 -6.49 -3.54 -2.87
N ILE A 185 -5.19 -3.65 -2.59
CA ILE A 185 -4.17 -2.68 -3.01
C ILE A 185 -4.11 -2.61 -4.54
N VAL A 186 -4.07 -3.75 -5.20
CA VAL A 186 -4.04 -3.84 -6.67
C VAL A 186 -5.34 -3.34 -7.29
N GLY A 187 -6.49 -3.66 -6.68
CA GLY A 187 -7.80 -3.17 -7.12
C GLY A 187 -7.90 -1.65 -7.04
N MET A 188 -7.39 -1.04 -5.98
CA MET A 188 -7.30 0.43 -5.87
C MET A 188 -6.41 1.01 -6.99
N HIS A 189 -5.23 0.42 -7.20
CA HIS A 189 -4.28 0.88 -8.20
C HIS A 189 -4.89 0.90 -9.61
N TYR A 190 -5.49 -0.20 -10.06
CA TYR A 190 -6.08 -0.26 -11.40
C TYR A 190 -7.40 0.52 -11.52
N THR A 191 -8.09 0.81 -10.42
CA THR A 191 -9.25 1.72 -10.44
C THR A 191 -8.82 3.18 -10.60
N GLY A 192 -7.64 3.54 -10.07
CA GLY A 192 -7.07 4.89 -10.14
C GLY A 192 -6.36 5.23 -11.45
N MET A 193 -6.00 4.22 -12.25
CA MET A 193 -5.45 4.31 -13.61
C MET A 193 -6.55 4.56 -14.66
#